data_AF-A0A956EWJ1-F1
#
_entry.id   AF-A0A956EWJ1-F1
#
_cell.length_a   1.000
_cell.length_b   1.000
_cell.length_c   1.000
_cell.angle_alpha   90.00
_cell.angle_beta   90.00
_cell.angle_gamma   90.00
#
_symmetry.space_group_name_H-M   'P 1'
#
loop_
_entity.id
_entity.type
_entity.pdbx_description
1 polymer ?
#
loop_
_entity_poly.entity_id
_entity_poly.type
_entity_poly.pdbx_seq_one_letter_code
_entity_poly.pdbx_strand_id
1 'polypeptide(L)' 'GLGLAICREIVAAHQGAIWARNAEPGAELFVLLPCLAQQPERSSPKPLLTRATLPSGNAA' A
#
# COMPACT_ATOMS: atom_id res chain seq x y z
N GLY A 1 -2.18 -6.72 -21.16
CA GLY A 1 -0.85 -6.08 -21.07
C GLY A 1 -0.33 -6.14 -19.65
N LEU A 2 0.96 -5.82 -19.44
CA LEU A 2 1.64 -5.92 -18.14
C LEU A 2 0.92 -5.16 -17.01
N GLY A 3 0.46 -3.93 -17.27
CA GLY A 3 -0.24 -3.12 -16.26
C GLY A 3 -1.48 -3.80 -15.69
N LEU A 4 -2.32 -4.39 -16.55
CA LEU A 4 -3.51 -5.13 -16.09
C LEU A 4 -3.15 -6.39 -15.30
N ALA A 5 -2.06 -7.06 -15.65
CA ALA A 5 -1.59 -8.23 -14.90
C ALA A 5 -1.18 -7.83 -13.47
N ILE A 6 -0.44 -6.72 -13.32
CA ILE A 6 -0.08 -6.16 -12.00
C ILE A 6 -1.33 -5.79 -11.21
N CYS A 7 -2.29 -5.10 -11.83
CA CYS A 7 -3.55 -4.74 -11.17
C CYS A 7 -4.31 -5.99 -10.69
N ARG A 8 -4.33 -7.07 -11.48
CA ARG A 8 -4.98 -8.33 -11.10
C ARG A 8 -4.33 -8.97 -9.88
N GLU A 9 -3.00 -9.04 -9.83
CA GLU A 9 -2.27 -9.58 -8.68
C GLU A 9 -2.54 -8.76 -7.40
N ILE A 10 -2.50 -7.44 -7.50
CA ILE A 10 -2.78 -6.55 -6.35
C ILE A 10 -4.21 -6.77 -5.85
N VAL A 11 -5.19 -6.77 -6.74
CA VAL A 11 -6.61 -6.92 -6.35
C VAL A 11 -6.88 -8.32 -5.77
N ALA A 12 -6.27 -9.37 -6.34
CA ALA A 12 -6.37 -10.73 -5.82
C ALA A 12 -5.77 -10.87 -4.40
N ALA A 13 -4.63 -10.22 -4.14
CA ALA A 13 -4.01 -10.20 -2.81
C ALA A 13 -4.92 -9.58 -1.72
N HIS A 14 -5.83 -8.67 -2.12
CA HIS A 14 -6.83 -8.06 -1.25
C HIS A 14 -8.17 -8.78 -1.27
N GLN A 15 -8.27 -9.97 -1.87
CA GLN A 15 -9.51 -10.74 -2.03
C GLN A 15 -10.61 -9.93 -2.76
N GLY A 16 -10.19 -9.05 -3.67
CA GLY A 16 -11.07 -8.20 -4.45
C GLY A 16 -11.38 -8.74 -5.85
N ALA A 17 -12.08 -7.93 -6.63
CA ALA A 17 -12.38 -8.18 -8.03
C ALA A 17 -12.05 -6.97 -8.91
N ILE A 18 -11.64 -7.22 -10.16
CA ILE A 18 -11.31 -6.20 -11.16
C ILE A 18 -11.89 -6.58 -12.52
N TRP A 19 -12.58 -5.65 -13.16
CA TRP A 19 -13.14 -5.81 -14.50
C TRP A 19 -13.16 -4.48 -15.24
N ALA A 20 -13.37 -4.54 -16.55
CA ALA A 20 -13.51 -3.36 -17.39
C ALA A 20 -14.73 -3.53 -18.28
N ARG A 21 -15.33 -2.42 -18.69
CA ARG A 21 -16.33 -2.40 -19.75
C ARG A 21 -15.90 -1.42 -20.83
N ASN A 22 -16.23 -1.75 -22.07
CA ASN A 22 -16.08 -0.81 -23.17
C ASN A 22 -17.06 0.35 -22.96
N ALA A 23 -16.60 1.58 -23.17
CA ALA A 23 -17.41 2.79 -23.04
C ALA A 23 -16.92 3.78 -24.09
N GLU A 24 -17.81 4.39 -24.87
CA GLU A 24 -17.35 5.31 -25.93
C GLU A 24 -17.65 6.77 -25.54
N PRO A 25 -16.64 7.66 -25.52
CA PRO A 25 -15.22 7.40 -25.79
C PRO A 25 -14.47 6.69 -24.65
N GLY A 26 -13.60 5.73 -24.98
CA GLY A 26 -12.64 5.12 -24.05
C GLY A 26 -13.03 3.79 -23.38
N ALA A 27 -12.93 3.72 -22.05
CA ALA A 27 -13.23 2.52 -21.26
C ALA A 27 -13.48 2.89 -19.80
N GLU A 28 -14.27 2.07 -19.10
CA GLU A 28 -14.40 2.17 -17.64
C GLU A 28 -13.77 0.95 -16.97
N LEU A 29 -12.98 1.21 -15.93
CA LEU A 29 -12.30 0.21 -15.11
C LEU A 29 -12.92 0.21 -13.70
N PHE A 30 -13.30 -0.97 -13.23
CA PHE A 30 -13.90 -1.16 -11.92
C PHE A 30 -13.00 -2.03 -11.06
N VAL A 31 -12.89 -1.64 -9.79
CA VAL A 31 -12.18 -2.40 -8.76
C VAL A 31 -13.09 -2.48 -7.53
N LEU A 32 -13.29 -3.68 -7.03
CA LEU A 32 -14.03 -3.96 -5.80
C LEU A 32 -13.05 -4.55 -4.80
N LEU A 33 -12.95 -3.91 -3.62
CA LEU A 33 -12.13 -4.38 -2.51
C LEU A 33 -13.00 -4.54 -1.25
N PRO A 34 -12.76 -5.54 -0.41
CA PRO A 34 -13.41 -5.63 0.90
C PRO A 34 -13.08 -4.41 1.76
N CYS A 35 -14.11 -3.75 2.28
CA CYS A 35 -13.95 -2.74 3.33
C CYS A 35 -13.74 -3.46 4.67
N LEU A 36 -12.48 -3.64 5.07
CA LEU A 36 -12.18 -4.00 6.45
C LEU A 36 -12.46 -2.77 7.32
N ALA A 37 -13.31 -2.92 8.34
CA ALA A 37 -13.51 -1.89 9.33
C ALA A 37 -12.13 -1.51 9.88
N GLN A 38 -11.66 -0.30 9.58
CA GLN A 38 -10.43 0.20 10.15
C GLN A 38 -10.64 0.22 11.66
N GLN A 39 -9.92 -0.64 12.38
CA GLN A 39 -9.86 -0.48 13.83
C GLN A 39 -9.34 0.94 14.06
N PRO A 40 -9.97 1.74 14.93
CA PRO A 40 -9.48 3.07 15.24
C PRO A 40 -8.02 2.93 15.63
N GLU A 41 -7.14 3.49 14.79
CA GLU A 41 -5.70 3.52 14.98
C GLU A 41 -5.44 3.91 16.43
N ARG A 42 -5.00 2.96 17.26
CA ARG A 42 -4.20 3.31 18.43
C ARG A 42 -2.93 3.90 17.86
N SER A 43 -2.92 5.21 17.68
CA SER A 43 -1.75 6.01 17.33
C SER A 43 -0.73 5.85 18.45
N SER A 44 -0.04 4.72 18.45
CA SER A 44 1.16 4.53 19.24
C SER A 44 2.18 5.47 18.59
N PRO A 45 2.68 6.50 19.29
CA PRO A 45 3.65 7.40 18.71
C PRO A 45 4.82 6.55 18.21
N LYS A 46 5.07 6.60 16.90
CA LYS A 46 6.22 5.93 16.27
C LYS A 46 7.46 6.52 16.95
N PRO A 47 8.25 5.74 17.72
CA PRO A 47 9.38 6.32 18.42
C PRO A 47 10.31 6.93 17.38
N LEU A 48 10.60 8.22 17.52
CA LEU A 48 11.63 8.86 16.74
C LEU A 48 12.93 8.10 17.04
N LEU A 49 13.47 7.42 16.04
CA LEU A 49 14.82 6.90 16.08
C LEU A 49 15.76 8.11 16.17
N THR A 50 16.03 8.58 17.39
CA THR A 50 17.09 9.54 17.66
C THR A 50 18.38 8.88 17.25
N ARG A 51 19.07 9.49 16.28
CA ARG A 51 20.39 9.06 15.82
C ARG A 51 21.34 9.06 17.01
N ALA A 52 21.78 7.89 17.47
CA ALA A 52 22.76 7.77 18.53
C ALA A 52 24.09 8.38 18.05
N THR A 53 24.52 9.46 18.69
CA THR A 53 25.88 9.97 18.59
C THR A 53 26.80 8.97 19.28
N LEU A 54 27.61 8.24 18.53
CA LEU A 54 28.68 7.41 19.11
C LEU A 54 29.74 8.35 19.72
N PRO A 55 30.22 8.14 20.96
CA PRO A 55 31.40 8.82 21.42
C PRO A 55 32.61 8.29 20.64
N SER A 56 33.29 9.18 19.92
CA SER A 56 34.63 8.92 19.40
C SER A 56 35.59 8.81 20.59
N GLY A 57 35.72 7.61 21.15
CA GLY A 57 36.86 7.27 21.98
C GLY A 57 38.08 7.09 21.07
N ASN A 58 39.05 8.00 21.17
CA ASN A 58 40.42 7.69 20.76
C ASN A 58 41.31 7.72 21.99
N ALA A 59 41.96 6.59 22.22
CA ALA A 59 43.06 6.41 23.14
C ALA A 59 44.36 6.57 22.33
N ALA A 60 45.16 7.59 22.65
CA ALA A 60 46.60 7.64 22.46
C ALA A 60 47.16 8.86 23.20
#